data_AF-A0A385MWI5-F1
#
_entry.id   AF-A0A385MWI5-F1
#
_cell.length_a   1.000
_cell.length_b   1.000
_cell.length_c   1.000
_cell.angle_alpha   90.00
_cell.angle_beta   90.00
_cell.angle_gamma   90.00
#
_symmetry.space_group_name_H-M   'P 1'
#
loop_
_entity.id
_entity.type
_entity.pdbx_description
1 polymer ?
#
loop_
_entity_poly.entity_id
_entity_poly.type
_entity_poly.pdbx_seq_one_letter_code
_entity_poly.pdbx_strand_id
1 'polypeptide(L)'
;MKAITKTLAAVLSVAAVSAPAFAADKEYRFIGDTQFAGFCKAVATDDVRALRVNLSRNVGRIAATEREVLRMLTAEDGLTCNGSTLIDFSVQREASDVHEFLTSRS
;
A
#
# COMPACT_ATOMS: atom_id res chain seq x y z
N MET A 1 16.19 -32.69 -56.44
CA MET A 1 15.53 -31.39 -56.21
C MET A 1 14.78 -31.46 -54.89
N LYS A 2 14.90 -30.41 -54.08
CA LYS A 2 14.43 -30.24 -52.70
C LYS A 2 12.91 -30.36 -52.55
N ALA A 3 12.45 -30.80 -51.38
CA ALA A 3 11.48 -30.03 -50.59
C ALA A 3 11.47 -30.52 -49.13
N ILE A 4 12.01 -29.68 -48.24
CA ILE A 4 11.92 -29.79 -46.79
C ILE A 4 10.63 -29.06 -46.40
N THR A 5 9.60 -29.79 -45.98
CA THR A 5 8.35 -29.21 -45.47
C THR A 5 8.50 -28.88 -43.99
N LYS A 6 8.66 -27.59 -43.72
CA LYS A 6 8.72 -26.97 -42.39
C LYS A 6 7.32 -26.94 -41.78
N THR A 7 7.08 -27.65 -40.68
CA THR A 7 5.88 -27.48 -39.86
C THR A 7 6.13 -26.41 -38.80
N LEU A 8 5.46 -25.26 -38.96
CA LEU A 8 5.37 -24.20 -37.94
C LEU A 8 4.44 -24.67 -36.82
N ALA A 9 4.94 -24.75 -35.58
CA ALA A 9 4.10 -24.83 -34.40
C ALA A 9 3.70 -23.40 -33.98
N ALA A 10 2.40 -23.13 -33.98
CA ALA A 10 1.81 -21.86 -33.60
C ALA A 10 1.97 -21.61 -32.09
N VAL A 11 2.57 -20.47 -31.73
CA VAL A 11 2.70 -20.04 -30.34
C VAL A 11 1.42 -19.30 -29.96
N LEU A 12 0.61 -19.89 -29.08
CA LEU A 12 -0.51 -19.20 -28.43
C LEU A 12 0.07 -18.09 -27.53
N SER A 13 -0.04 -16.84 -27.96
CA SER A 13 0.25 -15.68 -27.13
C SER A 13 -0.86 -15.50 -26.10
N VAL A 14 -0.52 -15.76 -24.83
CA VAL A 14 -1.36 -15.37 -23.69
C VAL A 14 -1.42 -13.84 -23.67
N ALA A 15 -2.60 -13.27 -23.92
CA ALA A 15 -2.83 -11.84 -23.76
C ALA A 15 -2.70 -11.50 -22.27
N ALA A 16 -1.59 -10.88 -21.89
CA ALA A 16 -1.43 -10.28 -20.57
C ALA A 16 -2.48 -9.18 -20.42
N VAL A 17 -3.42 -9.37 -19.49
CA VAL A 17 -4.39 -8.35 -19.10
C VAL A 17 -3.62 -7.22 -18.45
N SER A 18 -3.45 -6.09 -19.15
CA SER A 18 -2.95 -4.86 -18.56
C SER A 18 -4.03 -4.29 -17.63
N ALA A 19 -3.77 -4.34 -16.33
CA ALA A 19 -4.56 -3.63 -15.34
C ALA A 19 -4.51 -2.11 -15.63
N PRO A 20 -5.59 -1.35 -15.38
CA PRO A 20 -5.60 0.10 -15.60
C PRO A 20 -4.56 0.75 -14.68
N ALA A 21 -3.63 1.48 -15.29
CA ALA A 21 -2.71 2.34 -14.57
C ALA A 21 -3.52 3.44 -13.87
N PHE A 22 -3.60 3.36 -12.54
CA PHE A 22 -4.15 4.43 -11.72
C PHE A 22 -3.31 5.70 -11.92
N ALA A 23 -3.99 6.84 -11.91
CA ALA A 23 -3.47 8.18 -12.16
C ALA A 23 -2.11 8.44 -11.51
N ALA A 24 -1.29 9.28 -12.16
CA ALA A 24 0.05 9.65 -11.73
C ALA A 24 0.08 10.10 -10.25
N ASP A 25 0.34 9.14 -9.37
CA ASP A 25 0.66 9.36 -7.97
C ASP A 25 1.93 10.21 -7.91
N LYS A 26 1.95 11.22 -7.03
CA LYS A 26 3.20 11.88 -6.65
C LYS A 26 4.23 10.79 -6.31
N GLU A 27 5.44 10.88 -6.86
CA GLU A 27 6.44 9.83 -6.68
C GLU A 27 6.94 9.83 -5.22
N TYR A 28 6.40 8.92 -4.41
CA TYR A 28 6.85 8.70 -3.03
C TYR A 28 7.93 7.62 -3.01
N ARG A 29 9.09 7.93 -2.40
CA ARG A 29 10.15 6.95 -2.13
C ARG A 29 10.01 6.42 -0.70
N PHE A 30 9.93 5.11 -0.55
CA PHE A 30 9.85 4.43 0.75
C PHE A 30 11.19 3.76 1.05
N ILE A 31 11.70 3.92 2.27
CA ILE A 31 12.97 3.34 2.73
C ILE A 31 12.70 2.64 4.07
N GLY A 32 13.31 1.47 4.30
CA GLY A 32 13.09 0.65 5.51
C GLY A 32 12.13 -0.50 5.27
N ASP A 33 11.23 -0.78 6.23
CA ASP A 33 10.20 -1.82 6.13
C ASP A 33 9.09 -1.43 5.13
N THR A 34 9.39 -1.59 3.84
CA THR A 34 8.48 -1.25 2.74
C THR A 34 7.21 -2.09 2.71
N GLN A 35 7.19 -3.22 3.42
CA GLN A 35 5.99 -4.05 3.63
C GLN A 35 4.84 -3.30 4.32
N PHE A 36 5.12 -2.20 5.04
CA PHE A 36 4.12 -1.35 5.69
C PHE A 36 3.99 0.04 5.03
N ALA A 37 4.67 0.26 3.91
CA ALA A 37 4.68 1.54 3.20
C ALA A 37 3.28 2.03 2.80
N GLY A 38 2.32 1.11 2.61
CA GLY A 38 0.93 1.44 2.30
C GLY A 38 0.25 2.33 3.33
N PHE A 39 0.61 2.21 4.62
CA PHE A 39 0.10 3.10 5.67
C PHE A 39 0.66 4.51 5.52
N CYS A 40 1.99 4.65 5.37
CA CYS A 40 2.63 5.94 5.14
C CYS A 40 2.13 6.61 3.86
N LYS A 41 1.88 5.83 2.80
CA LYS A 41 1.30 6.32 1.55
C LYS A 41 -0.10 6.88 1.79
N ALA A 42 -0.96 6.14 2.48
CA ALA A 42 -2.32 6.56 2.77
C ALA A 42 -2.36 7.87 3.58
N VAL A 43 -1.46 8.03 4.57
CA VAL A 43 -1.30 9.30 5.28
C VAL A 43 -0.79 10.39 4.34
N ALA A 44 0.22 10.11 3.52
CA ALA A 44 0.82 11.07 2.60
C ALA A 44 -0.12 11.58 1.49
N THR A 45 -1.22 10.86 1.23
CA THR A 45 -2.26 11.21 0.25
C THR A 45 -3.59 11.56 0.91
N ASP A 46 -3.64 11.65 2.25
CA ASP A 46 -4.85 11.83 3.05
C ASP A 46 -6.02 10.88 2.67
N ASP A 47 -5.71 9.62 2.36
CA ASP A 47 -6.68 8.64 1.87
C ASP A 47 -7.07 7.64 2.98
N VAL A 48 -8.20 7.93 3.65
CA VAL A 48 -8.77 7.06 4.68
C VAL A 48 -9.19 5.69 4.12
N ARG A 49 -9.60 5.60 2.85
CA ARG A 49 -9.99 4.32 2.24
C ARG A 49 -8.76 3.45 2.04
N ALA A 50 -7.68 4.01 1.50
CA ALA A 50 -6.41 3.31 1.39
C ALA A 50 -5.89 2.87 2.76
N LEU A 51 -6.02 3.72 3.79
CA LEU A 51 -5.63 3.37 5.15
C LEU A 51 -6.41 2.15 5.67
N ARG A 52 -7.75 2.17 5.54
CA ARG A 52 -8.62 1.04 5.94
C ARG A 52 -8.28 -0.24 5.20
N VAL A 53 -8.08 -0.18 3.88
CA VAL A 53 -7.67 -1.36 3.09
C VAL A 53 -6.34 -1.92 3.59
N ASN A 54 -5.38 -1.07 3.95
CA ASN A 54 -4.13 -1.53 4.55
C ASN A 54 -4.34 -2.12 5.94
N LEU A 55 -5.24 -1.58 6.78
CA LEU A 55 -5.58 -2.21 8.06
C LEU A 55 -6.13 -3.63 7.85
N SER A 56 -7.13 -3.80 6.99
CA SER A 56 -7.75 -5.10 6.71
C SER A 56 -6.75 -6.13 6.18
N ARG A 57 -5.86 -5.73 5.26
CA ARG A 57 -4.84 -6.61 4.67
C ARG A 57 -3.76 -7.08 5.66
N ASN A 58 -3.66 -6.41 6.80
CA ASN A 58 -2.66 -6.70 7.83
C ASN A 58 -3.23 -7.36 9.08
N VAL A 59 -4.53 -7.66 9.08
CA VAL A 59 -5.15 -8.56 10.06
C VAL A 59 -4.57 -9.98 9.88
N GLY A 60 -4.26 -10.63 10.99
CA GLY A 60 -3.58 -11.93 11.05
C GLY A 60 -2.07 -11.86 10.81
N ARG A 61 -1.56 -10.74 10.28
CA ARG A 61 -0.12 -10.52 10.09
C ARG A 61 0.50 -9.66 11.18
N ILE A 62 -0.18 -8.58 11.57
CA ILE A 62 0.25 -7.68 12.64
C ILE A 62 -0.52 -8.02 13.93
N ALA A 63 -1.85 -8.12 13.85
CA ALA A 63 -2.72 -8.39 15.00
C ALA A 63 -4.01 -9.12 14.59
N ALA A 64 -4.79 -9.57 15.57
CA ALA A 64 -5.97 -10.41 15.33
C ALA A 64 -7.17 -9.64 14.74
N THR A 65 -7.24 -8.32 14.89
CA THR A 65 -8.34 -7.48 14.40
C THR A 65 -7.84 -6.15 13.84
N GLU A 66 -8.62 -5.50 12.95
CA GLU A 66 -8.24 -4.19 12.39
C GLU A 66 -8.00 -3.13 13.47
N ARG A 67 -8.81 -3.14 14.53
CA ARG A 67 -8.66 -2.21 15.65
C ARG A 67 -7.32 -2.43 16.37
N GLU A 68 -6.94 -3.68 16.55
CA GLU A 68 -5.67 -4.00 17.21
C GLU A 68 -4.48 -3.70 16.31
N VAL A 69 -4.60 -3.93 15.00
CA VAL A 69 -3.62 -3.48 14.01
C VAL A 69 -3.44 -1.96 14.11
N LEU A 70 -4.53 -1.19 14.10
CA LEU A 70 -4.46 0.26 14.24
C LEU A 70 -3.76 0.67 15.55
N ARG A 71 -4.15 0.08 16.68
CA ARG A 71 -3.56 0.36 17.99
C ARG A 71 -2.06 0.11 18.03
N MET A 72 -1.57 -0.96 17.40
CA MET A 72 -0.14 -1.27 17.33
C MET A 72 0.62 -0.28 16.43
N LEU A 73 0.01 0.15 15.33
CA LEU A 73 0.64 1.10 14.41
C LEU A 73 0.74 2.51 15.01
N THR A 74 -0.21 2.92 15.85
CA THR A 74 -0.26 4.23 16.51
C THR A 74 0.36 4.25 17.90
N ALA A 75 0.93 3.15 18.38
CA ALA A 75 1.68 3.11 19.63
C ALA A 75 2.95 3.98 19.54
N GLU A 76 3.53 4.37 20.68
CA GLU A 76 4.74 5.21 20.73
C GLU A 76 5.92 4.56 19.99
N ASP A 77 6.04 3.23 20.05
CA ASP A 77 7.03 2.41 19.36
C ASP A 77 6.49 1.75 18.09
N GLY A 78 5.35 2.25 17.58
CA GLY A 78 4.64 1.74 16.42
C GLY A 78 5.29 2.08 15.08
N LEU A 79 4.46 2.11 14.03
CA LEU A 79 4.96 2.40 12.69
C LEU A 79 5.38 3.86 12.58
N THR A 80 6.61 4.07 12.11
CA THR A 80 7.12 5.39 11.79
C THR A 80 7.16 5.63 10.28
N CYS A 81 6.79 6.85 9.89
CA CYS A 81 6.87 7.33 8.52
C CYS A 81 7.81 8.53 8.50
N ASN A 82 8.91 8.42 7.76
CA ASN A 82 9.95 9.45 7.72
C ASN A 82 10.49 9.83 9.11
N GLY A 83 10.65 8.84 10.00
CA GLY A 83 11.16 9.03 11.37
C GLY A 83 10.18 9.65 12.36
N SER A 84 8.92 9.89 11.96
CA SER A 84 7.86 10.38 12.84
C SER A 84 6.78 9.32 13.03
N THR A 85 6.05 9.36 14.15
CA THR A 85 4.90 8.47 14.37
C THR A 85 3.84 8.68 13.29
N LEU A 86 2.96 7.70 13.08
CA LEU A 86 1.91 7.80 12.07
C LEU A 86 0.99 9.01 12.29
N ILE A 87 0.71 9.36 13.56
CA ILE A 87 -0.09 10.52 13.94
C ILE A 87 0.67 11.81 13.65
N ASP A 88 1.92 11.94 14.10
CA ASP A 88 2.72 13.16 13.84
C ASP A 88 2.95 13.38 12.35
N PHE A 89 3.14 12.28 11.61
CA PHE A 89 3.31 12.34 10.16
C PHE A 89 2.02 12.81 9.46
N SER A 90 0.83 12.46 9.97
CA SER A 90 -0.43 12.99 9.44
C SER A 90 -0.55 14.50 9.61
N VAL A 91 -0.12 15.04 10.76
CA VAL A 91 -0.07 16.49 10.99
C VAL A 91 0.92 17.17 10.05
N GLN A 92 2.14 16.61 9.92
CA GLN A 92 3.17 17.15 9.02
C GLN A 92 2.77 17.17 7.55
N ARG A 93 1.88 16.27 7.13
CA ARG A 93 1.37 16.18 5.76
C ARG A 93 0.04 16.90 5.55
N GLU A 94 -0.46 17.58 6.57
CA GLU A 94 -1.78 18.25 6.56
C GLU A 94 -2.92 17.28 6.19
N ALA A 95 -2.76 16.00 6.55
CA ALA A 95 -3.70 14.92 6.23
C ALA A 95 -4.82 14.89 7.27
N SER A 96 -5.80 15.77 7.09
CA SER A 96 -6.83 16.07 8.09
C SER A 96 -7.79 14.89 8.30
N ASP A 97 -8.23 14.26 7.21
CA ASP A 97 -9.19 13.15 7.26
C ASP A 97 -8.56 11.91 7.91
N VAL A 98 -7.31 11.62 7.54
CA VAL A 98 -6.54 10.52 8.13
C VAL A 98 -6.19 10.82 9.58
N HIS A 99 -5.80 12.05 9.92
CA HIS A 99 -5.51 12.44 11.30
C HIS A 99 -6.72 12.23 12.22
N GLU A 100 -7.90 12.70 11.80
CA GLU A 100 -9.15 12.48 12.53
C GLU A 100 -9.47 10.99 12.65
N PHE A 101 -9.27 10.21 11.58
CA PHE A 101 -9.47 8.77 11.63
C PHE A 101 -8.55 8.07 12.63
N LEU A 102 -7.27 8.45 12.67
CA LEU A 102 -6.28 7.85 13.58
C LEU A 102 -6.61 8.19 15.04
N THR A 103 -6.89 9.46 15.34
CA THR A 103 -7.10 9.96 16.71
C THR A 103 -8.48 9.61 17.30
N SER A 104 -9.52 9.46 16.47
CA SER A 104 -10.85 9.05 16.94
C SER A 104 -10.94 7.57 17.35
N ARG A 105 -9.92 6.77 17.03
CA ARG A 105 -9.94 5.30 17.11
C ARG A 105 -8.70 4.72 17.82
N SER A 106 -7.70 5.54 18.14
CA SER A 106 -6.49 5.20 18.89
C SER A 106 -6.75 5.13 20.39
#